data_AF-A0A2A2IMI7-F1
#
_entry.id   AF-A0A2A2IMI7-F1
#
_cell.length_a   1.000
_cell.length_b   1.000
_cell.length_c   1.000
_cell.angle_alpha   90.00
_cell.angle_beta   90.00
_cell.angle_gamma   90.00
#
_symmetry.space_group_name_H-M   'P 1'
#
loop_
_entity.id
_entity.type
_entity.pdbx_description
1 polymer ?
#
loop_
_entity_poly.entity_id
_entity_poly.type
_entity_poly.pdbx_seq_one_letter_code
_entity_poly.pdbx_strand_id
1 'polypeptide(L)'
;MIYDTMLKLCDDEHIIVSYENFKPPLNGLYLSCDGLHTIMLAASIRDNYPLRNVVFAEELGHHFTLAGNNLPQEHWNRLHRYNFTKDEARAIRWAAEYLIPYDQLMQAGYEDITTIPALAEYFEVTPNFVAYRLTLPDVQKIRYREIV
;
A
#
# COMPACT_ATOMS: atom_id res chain seq x y z
N MET A 1 -8.12 13.35 4.51
CA MET A 1 -6.76 12.77 4.63
C MET A 1 -6.71 11.49 3.79
N ILE A 2 -5.53 10.94 3.45
CA ILE A 2 -5.43 9.74 2.58
C ILE A 2 -6.27 8.55 3.08
N TYR A 3 -6.38 8.42 4.40
CA TYR A 3 -7.22 7.42 5.06
C TYR A 3 -8.71 7.56 4.71
N ASP A 4 -9.26 8.78 4.74
CA ASP A 4 -10.68 9.03 4.41
C ASP A 4 -10.95 8.73 2.93
N THR A 5 -9.99 9.01 2.06
CA THR A 5 -10.08 8.68 0.63
C THR A 5 -10.11 7.17 0.41
N MET A 6 -9.30 6.41 1.14
CA MET A 6 -9.33 4.94 1.09
C MET A 6 -10.62 4.34 1.68
N LEU A 7 -11.16 4.92 2.75
CA LEU A 7 -12.47 4.52 3.28
C LEU A 7 -13.57 4.77 2.26
N LYS A 8 -13.58 5.94 1.63
CA LYS A 8 -14.53 6.24 0.56
C LYS A 8 -14.41 5.26 -0.61
N LEU A 9 -13.19 4.89 -1.00
CA LEU A 9 -12.96 3.89 -2.03
C LEU A 9 -13.51 2.52 -1.62
N CYS A 10 -13.38 2.13 -0.35
CA CYS A 10 -14.00 0.91 0.16
C CYS A 10 -15.53 0.96 0.08
N ASP A 11 -16.15 2.09 0.45
CA ASP A 11 -17.60 2.25 0.37
C ASP A 11 -18.09 2.14 -1.07
N ASP A 12 -17.39 2.80 -2.00
CA ASP A 12 -17.72 2.81 -3.43
C ASP A 12 -17.56 1.40 -4.06
N GLU A 13 -16.63 0.57 -3.56
CA GLU A 13 -16.40 -0.82 -3.98
C GLU A 13 -17.13 -1.87 -3.12
N HIS A 14 -18.00 -1.45 -2.19
CA HIS A 14 -18.73 -2.33 -1.27
C HIS A 14 -17.83 -3.26 -0.41
N ILE A 15 -16.67 -2.74 0.02
CA ILE A 15 -15.73 -3.42 0.90
C ILE A 15 -16.00 -3.06 2.36
N ILE A 16 -16.23 -4.08 3.20
CA ILE A 16 -16.38 -3.91 4.64
C ILE A 16 -15.00 -3.73 5.27
N VAL A 17 -14.81 -2.67 6.06
CA VAL A 17 -13.56 -2.43 6.78
C VAL A 17 -13.75 -2.64 8.28
N SER A 18 -12.91 -3.46 8.90
CA SER A 18 -12.89 -3.67 10.36
C SER A 18 -11.50 -3.59 10.96
N TYR A 19 -11.45 -3.40 12.28
CA TYR A 19 -10.21 -3.52 13.05
C TYR A 19 -10.29 -4.73 13.97
N GLU A 20 -9.23 -5.52 13.96
CA GLU A 20 -9.20 -6.82 14.61
C GLU A 20 -7.96 -6.98 15.50
N ASN A 21 -8.10 -7.83 16.53
CA ASN A 21 -6.99 -8.14 17.43
C ASN A 21 -6.16 -9.30 16.86
N PHE A 22 -5.38 -9.01 15.83
CA PHE A 22 -4.47 -9.99 15.24
C PHE A 22 -3.27 -10.28 16.14
N LYS A 23 -2.79 -11.54 16.08
CA LYS A 23 -1.49 -11.88 16.64
C LYS A 23 -0.40 -11.35 15.71
N PRO A 24 0.61 -10.62 16.24
CA PRO A 24 1.76 -10.23 15.45
C PRO A 24 2.44 -11.43 14.78
N PRO A 25 3.08 -11.27 13.61
CA PRO A 25 3.24 -10.02 12.85
C PRO A 25 2.14 -9.70 11.81
N LEU A 26 0.91 -10.22 11.95
CA LEU A 26 -0.19 -9.94 11.00
C LEU A 26 -0.77 -8.53 11.24
N ASN A 27 -0.75 -7.69 10.20
CA ASN A 27 -1.17 -6.29 10.27
C ASN A 27 -2.42 -5.98 9.42
N GLY A 28 -2.71 -6.79 8.41
CA GLY A 28 -3.83 -6.60 7.50
C GLY A 28 -4.23 -7.91 6.84
N LEU A 29 -5.48 -8.01 6.40
CA LEU A 29 -6.02 -9.14 5.67
C LEU A 29 -7.18 -8.71 4.78
N TYR A 30 -7.05 -8.98 3.48
CA TYR A 30 -8.14 -8.92 2.52
C TYR A 30 -8.80 -10.29 2.33
N LEU A 31 -10.13 -10.31 2.33
CA LEU A 31 -10.95 -11.49 2.06
C LEU A 31 -11.99 -11.19 0.98
N SER A 32 -12.13 -12.11 0.03
CA SER A 32 -13.19 -12.09 -0.98
C SER A 32 -13.86 -13.45 -1.07
N CYS A 33 -15.13 -13.54 -0.71
CA CYS A 33 -15.89 -14.80 -0.73
C CYS A 33 -17.35 -14.53 -1.11
N ASP A 34 -17.87 -15.24 -2.12
CA ASP A 34 -19.28 -15.16 -2.53
C ASP A 34 -19.80 -13.73 -2.77
N GLY A 35 -18.96 -12.85 -3.34
CA GLY A 35 -19.28 -11.45 -3.59
C GLY A 35 -19.21 -10.53 -2.37
N LEU A 36 -18.83 -11.06 -1.20
CA LEU A 36 -18.49 -10.27 -0.02
C LEU A 36 -17.00 -9.94 -0.02
N HIS A 37 -16.68 -8.67 0.17
CA HIS A 37 -15.32 -8.16 0.25
C HIS A 37 -15.07 -7.53 1.61
N THR A 38 -14.01 -7.93 2.29
CA THR A 38 -13.66 -7.42 3.62
C THR A 38 -12.17 -7.11 3.72
N ILE A 39 -11.83 -5.96 4.28
CA ILE A 39 -10.48 -5.62 4.75
C ILE A 39 -10.49 -5.57 6.27
N MET A 40 -9.62 -6.36 6.88
CA MET A 40 -9.42 -6.39 8.33
C MET A 40 -8.04 -5.83 8.63
N LEU A 41 -7.95 -4.78 9.46
CA LEU A 41 -6.70 -4.15 9.89
C LEU A 41 -6.38 -4.50 11.33
N ALA A 42 -5.12 -4.66 11.68
CA ALA A 42 -4.73 -4.87 13.07
C ALA A 42 -5.05 -3.63 13.93
N ALA A 43 -5.72 -3.83 15.06
CA ALA A 43 -5.97 -2.76 16.03
C ALA A 43 -4.67 -2.13 16.55
N SER A 44 -3.58 -2.89 16.60
CA SER A 44 -2.25 -2.45 17.05
C SER A 44 -1.61 -1.38 16.17
N ILE A 45 -2.02 -1.24 14.90
CA ILE A 45 -1.47 -0.24 13.98
C ILE A 45 -2.38 0.98 13.80
N ARG A 46 -3.56 0.99 14.45
CA ARG A 46 -4.60 2.03 14.26
C ARG A 46 -4.07 3.46 14.38
N ASP A 47 -3.25 3.69 15.40
CA ASP A 47 -2.69 5.01 15.74
C ASP A 47 -1.31 5.24 15.11
N ASN A 48 -0.75 4.23 14.43
CA ASN A 48 0.45 4.37 13.61
C ASN A 48 0.03 4.66 12.16
N TYR A 49 -0.36 5.91 11.88
CA TYR A 49 -0.93 6.30 10.60
C TYR A 49 -0.06 5.92 9.39
N PRO A 50 1.28 6.13 9.39
CA PRO A 50 2.12 5.71 8.27
C PRO A 50 2.05 4.22 7.98
N LEU A 51 2.09 3.37 9.01
CA LEU A 51 2.00 1.93 8.85
C LEU A 51 0.58 1.49 8.45
N ARG A 52 -0.44 2.06 9.10
CA ARG A 52 -1.85 1.81 8.77
C ARG A 52 -2.15 2.13 7.31
N ASN A 53 -1.73 3.30 6.84
CA ASN A 53 -2.01 3.74 5.47
C ASN A 53 -1.39 2.79 4.45
N VAL A 54 -0.13 2.39 4.67
CA VAL A 54 0.56 1.41 3.81
C VAL A 54 -0.14 0.07 3.80
N VAL A 55 -0.47 -0.48 4.97
CA VAL A 55 -1.15 -1.79 5.09
C VAL A 55 -2.54 -1.74 4.46
N PHE A 56 -3.30 -0.67 4.71
CA PHE A 56 -4.64 -0.52 4.16
C PHE A 56 -4.63 -0.43 2.64
N ALA A 57 -3.73 0.37 2.06
CA ALA A 57 -3.56 0.45 0.61
C ALA A 57 -3.11 -0.89 0.00
N GLU A 58 -2.29 -1.67 0.70
CA GLU A 58 -1.90 -3.01 0.24
C GLU A 58 -3.09 -3.96 0.17
N GLU A 59 -3.97 -3.97 1.19
CA GLU A 59 -5.20 -4.79 1.17
C GLU A 59 -6.20 -4.34 0.09
N LEU A 60 -6.30 -3.02 -0.18
CA LEU A 60 -7.01 -2.51 -1.35
C LEU A 60 -6.36 -3.00 -2.66
N GLY A 61 -5.03 -3.01 -2.72
CA GLY A 61 -4.29 -3.55 -3.85
C GLY A 61 -4.62 -5.01 -4.13
N HIS A 62 -4.86 -5.82 -3.10
CA HIS A 62 -5.34 -7.19 -3.27
C HIS A 62 -6.71 -7.23 -3.95
N HIS A 63 -7.65 -6.40 -3.51
CA HIS A 63 -8.96 -6.29 -4.16
C HIS A 63 -8.87 -5.98 -5.67
N PHE A 64 -8.05 -4.99 -6.04
CA PHE A 64 -7.96 -4.55 -7.44
C PHE A 64 -7.06 -5.40 -8.35
N THR A 65 -6.17 -6.22 -7.79
CA THR A 65 -5.16 -6.95 -8.58
C THR A 65 -5.32 -8.46 -8.59
N LEU A 66 -6.13 -9.01 -7.68
CA LEU A 66 -6.54 -10.42 -7.72
C LEU A 66 -7.65 -10.59 -8.76
N ALA A 67 -7.48 -11.56 -9.67
CA ALA A 67 -8.58 -11.99 -10.54
C ALA A 67 -9.63 -12.71 -9.67
N GLY A 68 -10.91 -12.33 -9.76
CA GLY A 68 -11.99 -12.87 -8.92
C GLY A 68 -12.02 -14.40 -8.82
N ASN A 69 -12.47 -14.90 -7.66
CA ASN A 69 -12.45 -16.29 -7.16
C ASN A 69 -11.13 -16.81 -6.56
N ASN A 70 -10.41 -15.98 -5.79
CA ASN A 70 -9.27 -16.47 -5.01
C ASN A 70 -9.65 -16.68 -3.54
N LEU A 71 -9.34 -17.88 -3.03
CA LEU A 71 -9.47 -18.26 -1.62
C LEU A 71 -8.64 -17.33 -0.71
N PRO A 72 -9.01 -17.20 0.58
CA PRO A 72 -8.28 -16.42 1.57
C PRO A 72 -6.77 -16.70 1.56
N GLN A 73 -5.93 -15.67 1.42
CA GLN A 73 -4.50 -15.78 1.72
C GLN A 73 -4.21 -14.98 2.98
N GLU A 74 -3.56 -15.61 3.98
CA GLU A 74 -3.13 -14.92 5.20
C GLU A 74 -1.87 -14.08 4.96
N HIS A 75 -1.89 -12.81 5.37
CA HIS A 75 -0.98 -11.80 4.84
C HIS A 75 -0.08 -11.14 5.90
N TRP A 76 1.14 -11.66 6.07
CA TRP A 76 2.06 -11.26 7.15
C TRP A 76 3.15 -10.29 6.67
N ASN A 77 3.41 -9.19 7.43
CA ASN A 77 4.53 -8.23 7.30
C ASN A 77 5.57 -8.58 6.21
N ARG A 78 5.41 -7.98 5.02
CA ARG A 78 5.88 -8.56 3.74
C ARG A 78 7.22 -8.06 3.20
N LEU A 79 7.73 -6.91 3.67
CA LEU A 79 9.00 -6.33 3.17
C LEU A 79 10.27 -7.14 3.52
N HIS A 80 10.15 -8.21 4.32
CA HIS A 80 11.27 -9.07 4.72
C HIS A 80 11.09 -10.56 4.37
N ARG A 81 10.14 -10.93 3.50
CA ARG A 81 9.90 -12.34 3.15
C ARG A 81 10.77 -12.82 1.99
N TYR A 82 11.35 -14.01 2.16
CA TYR A 82 12.10 -14.75 1.14
C TYR A 82 11.20 -15.34 0.03
N ASN A 83 9.91 -15.56 0.32
CA ASN A 83 8.93 -16.11 -0.61
C ASN A 83 7.83 -15.06 -0.91
N PHE A 84 8.12 -14.16 -1.83
CA PHE A 84 7.21 -13.10 -2.26
C PHE A 84 6.35 -13.61 -3.43
N THR A 85 5.03 -13.73 -3.24
CA THR A 85 4.15 -14.23 -4.32
C THR A 85 3.91 -13.14 -5.38
N LYS A 86 3.48 -13.55 -6.57
CA LYS A 86 3.14 -12.59 -7.64
C LYS A 86 1.93 -11.72 -7.30
N ASP A 87 1.06 -12.19 -6.41
CA ASP A 87 -0.13 -11.45 -5.99
C ASP A 87 0.29 -10.37 -4.99
N GLU A 88 1.14 -10.72 -4.02
CA GLU A 88 1.75 -9.76 -3.10
C GLU A 88 2.51 -8.66 -3.82
N ALA A 89 3.26 -9.02 -4.85
CA ALA A 89 3.98 -8.04 -5.68
C ALA A 89 3.05 -7.08 -6.42
N ARG A 90 1.87 -7.54 -6.83
CA ARG A 90 0.89 -6.69 -7.51
C ARG A 90 0.18 -5.78 -6.51
N ALA A 91 -0.23 -6.31 -5.37
CA ALA A 91 -0.89 -5.54 -4.32
C ALA A 91 0.00 -4.43 -3.76
N ILE A 92 1.25 -4.73 -3.38
CA ILE A 92 2.15 -3.71 -2.85
C ILE A 92 2.53 -2.66 -3.90
N ARG A 93 2.64 -3.07 -5.18
CA ARG A 93 2.89 -2.16 -6.29
C ARG A 93 1.71 -1.22 -6.50
N TRP A 94 0.50 -1.76 -6.51
CA TRP A 94 -0.73 -0.96 -6.59
C TRP A 94 -0.78 0.06 -5.44
N ALA A 95 -0.50 -0.38 -4.21
CA ALA A 95 -0.46 0.49 -3.04
C ALA A 95 0.58 1.62 -3.19
N ALA A 96 1.75 1.31 -3.74
CA ALA A 96 2.82 2.28 -3.91
C ALA A 96 2.46 3.33 -4.98
N GLU A 97 1.87 2.89 -6.09
CA GLU A 97 1.40 3.79 -7.16
C GLU A 97 0.20 4.64 -6.69
N TYR A 98 -0.67 4.11 -5.83
CA TYR A 98 -1.81 4.81 -5.25
C TYR A 98 -1.43 5.84 -4.18
N LEU A 99 -0.61 5.44 -3.19
CA LEU A 99 -0.21 6.32 -2.07
C LEU A 99 0.86 7.33 -2.47
N ILE A 100 1.71 7.00 -3.44
CA ILE A 100 2.76 7.90 -3.94
C ILE A 100 2.63 8.00 -5.47
N PRO A 101 1.61 8.73 -5.97
CA PRO A 101 1.41 8.93 -7.40
C PRO A 101 2.64 9.56 -8.04
N TYR A 102 2.96 9.14 -9.28
CA TYR A 102 4.17 9.58 -9.98
C TYR A 102 4.24 11.11 -10.13
N ASP A 103 3.12 11.73 -10.52
CA ASP A 103 2.97 13.17 -10.68
C ASP A 103 3.20 13.92 -9.37
N GLN A 104 2.63 13.44 -8.26
CA GLN A 104 2.86 14.03 -6.94
C GLN A 104 4.29 13.83 -6.45
N LEU A 105 4.92 12.70 -6.78
CA LEU A 105 6.33 12.46 -6.47
C LEU A 105 7.25 13.44 -7.24
N MET A 106 6.91 13.75 -8.50
CA MET A 106 7.64 14.78 -9.25
C MET A 106 7.42 16.17 -8.67
N GLN A 107 6.18 16.48 -8.26
CA GLN A 107 5.87 17.74 -7.60
C GLN A 107 6.67 17.93 -6.31
N ALA A 108 6.74 16.90 -5.46
CA ALA A 108 7.57 16.91 -4.25
C ALA A 108 9.06 17.17 -4.57
N GLY A 109 9.56 16.62 -5.68
CA GLY A 109 10.91 16.89 -6.18
C GLY A 109 11.12 18.35 -6.58
N TYR A 110 10.14 18.99 -7.25
CA TYR A 110 10.19 20.42 -7.57
C TYR A 110 10.11 21.33 -6.34
N GLU A 111 9.59 20.81 -5.23
CA GLU A 111 9.50 21.48 -3.93
C GLU A 111 10.68 21.15 -3.00
N ASP A 112 11.74 20.53 -3.54
CA ASP A 112 12.95 20.10 -2.82
C ASP A 112 12.72 19.05 -1.70
N ILE A 113 11.55 18.40 -1.69
CA ILE A 113 11.20 17.29 -0.78
C ILE A 113 11.76 15.99 -1.38
N THR A 114 13.07 15.77 -1.20
CA THR A 114 13.80 14.71 -1.93
C THR A 114 14.35 13.59 -1.04
N THR A 115 14.40 13.79 0.28
CA THR A 115 14.91 12.77 1.19
C THR A 115 13.83 11.74 1.53
N ILE A 116 14.21 10.48 1.74
CA ILE A 116 13.27 9.41 2.11
C ILE A 116 12.43 9.77 3.34
N PRO A 117 12.99 10.29 4.46
CA PRO A 117 12.17 10.69 5.61
C PRO A 117 11.19 11.82 5.28
N ALA A 118 11.63 12.85 4.54
CA ALA A 118 10.76 13.96 4.17
C ALA A 118 9.61 13.53 3.25
N LEU A 119 9.90 12.66 2.28
CA LEU A 119 8.89 12.04 1.43
C LEU A 119 7.91 11.17 2.23
N ALA A 120 8.41 10.41 3.21
CA ALA A 120 7.58 9.57 4.07
C ALA A 120 6.59 10.40 4.89
N GLU A 121 7.05 11.54 5.42
CA GLU A 121 6.18 12.52 6.10
C GLU A 121 5.17 13.14 5.13
N TYR A 122 5.62 13.60 3.96
CA TYR A 122 4.78 14.24 2.94
C TYR A 122 3.63 13.34 2.45
N PHE A 123 3.92 12.06 2.20
CA PHE A 123 2.92 11.09 1.72
C PHE A 123 2.21 10.33 2.86
N GLU A 124 2.52 10.61 4.12
CA GLU A 124 1.97 9.91 5.29
C GLU A 124 2.15 8.37 5.23
N VAL A 125 3.36 7.92 4.89
CA VAL A 125 3.73 6.50 4.71
C VAL A 125 5.04 6.16 5.42
N THR A 126 5.40 4.88 5.51
CA THR A 126 6.66 4.47 6.15
C THR A 126 7.88 4.76 5.24
N PRO A 127 9.06 5.09 5.81
CA PRO A 127 10.30 5.29 5.04
C PRO A 127 10.68 4.11 4.14
N ASN A 128 10.49 2.87 4.62
CA ASN A 128 10.76 1.67 3.83
C ASN A 128 9.84 1.56 2.61
N PHE A 129 8.61 2.05 2.72
CA PHE A 129 7.67 2.05 1.60
C PHE A 129 8.02 3.09 0.53
N VAL A 130 8.51 4.26 0.94
CA VAL A 130 9.11 5.23 0.01
C VAL A 130 10.31 4.62 -0.70
N ALA A 131 11.22 3.99 0.04
CA ALA A 131 12.37 3.32 -0.55
C ALA A 131 11.94 2.29 -1.61
N TYR A 132 10.92 1.48 -1.32
CA TYR A 132 10.31 0.56 -2.30
C TYR A 132 9.76 1.29 -3.52
N ARG A 133 8.94 2.34 -3.35
CA ARG A 133 8.36 3.13 -4.45
C ARG A 133 9.42 3.65 -5.41
N LEU A 134 10.54 4.13 -4.87
CA LEU A 134 11.65 4.66 -5.64
C LEU A 134 12.37 3.58 -6.48
N THR A 135 12.23 2.29 -6.15
CA THR A 135 12.76 1.19 -6.98
C THR A 135 11.90 0.85 -8.19
N LEU A 136 10.65 1.33 -8.25
CA LEU A 136 9.72 0.95 -9.31
C LEU A 136 10.15 1.50 -10.68
N PRO A 137 9.88 0.76 -11.78
CA PRO A 137 10.41 1.10 -13.11
C PRO A 137 9.97 2.46 -13.66
N ASP A 138 8.77 2.94 -13.30
CA ASP A 138 8.27 4.24 -13.74
C ASP A 138 9.08 5.39 -13.15
N VAL A 139 9.54 5.26 -11.91
CA VAL A 139 10.42 6.24 -11.24
C VAL A 139 11.86 6.11 -11.71
N GLN A 140 12.36 4.89 -11.88
CA GLN A 140 13.74 4.65 -12.34
C GLN A 140 14.01 5.15 -13.77
N LYS A 141 12.98 5.29 -14.62
CA LYS A 141 13.11 5.87 -15.97
C LYS A 141 13.67 7.30 -15.98
N ILE A 142 13.55 8.05 -14.87
CA ILE A 142 14.07 9.41 -14.74
C ILE A 142 15.60 9.41 -14.70
N ARG A 143 16.21 8.48 -13.96
CA ARG A 143 17.68 8.37 -13.84
C ARG A 143 18.40 8.10 -15.16
N TYR A 144 17.72 7.52 -16.15
CA TYR A 144 18.30 7.22 -17.46
C TYR A 144 18.15 8.35 -18.48
N ARG A 145 17.19 9.29 -18.28
CA ARG A 145 16.96 10.39 -19.23
C ARG A 145 17.89 11.58 -19.04
N GLU A 146 18.59 11.66 -17.92
CA GLU A 146 19.61 12.70 -17.65
C GLU A 146 21.03 12.27 -18.07
N ILE A 147 21.20 11.09 -18.69
CA ILE A 147 22.51 10.51 -19.09
C ILE A 147 22.60 10.28 -20.63
N VAL A 148 21.64 10.74 -21.42
CA VAL A 148 21.70 10.66 -22.91
C VAL A 148 21.66 12.03 -23.54
#